data_AF-A0A3C0KHD4-F1
#
_entry.id   AF-A0A3C0KHD4-F1
#
_cell.length_a   1.000
_cell.length_b   1.000
_cell.length_c   1.000
_cell.angle_alpha   90.00
_cell.angle_beta   90.00
_cell.angle_gamma   90.00
#
_symmetry.space_group_name_H-M   'P 1'
#
loop_
_entity.id
_entity.type
_entity.pdbx_description
1 polymer ?
#
loop_
_entity_poly.entity_id
_entity_poly.type
_entity_poly.pdbx_seq_one_letter_code
_entity_poly.pdbx_strand_id
1 'polypeptide(L)'
;GEPQPAPDSAARQAFRKKLREGLLDDHEIEIDLAEPRPQMEIMGPAGMEEMAEQLRGMFSQLGHERKKKRKLKIREAMLQLIDEEAGKLVNEDDIKTRALQITEQNGIVFVDEIDKVASRNEGGGAEVSRQGVQRDLLPLVEGTTVSTKYGMVKTDHILFIASGAFHLSRPSDLIPELQGRFPIRVELQSLSVDDFEAILTSTHASLVKQYQALLAT
;
A
#
# COMPACT_ATOMS: atom_id res chain seq x y z
N GLY A 1 12.40 35.14 -2.56
CA GLY A 1 12.07 35.79 -1.27
C GLY A 1 10.76 35.25 -0.83
N GLU A 2 10.74 34.48 0.26
CA GLU A 2 9.50 33.99 0.84
C GLU A 2 8.64 35.17 1.29
N PRO A 3 7.31 35.14 1.07
CA PRO A 3 6.43 36.18 1.58
C PRO A 3 6.45 36.12 3.11
N GLN A 4 6.98 37.17 3.74
CA GLN A 4 6.96 37.35 5.18
C GLN A 4 5.50 37.23 5.69
N PRO A 5 5.22 36.42 6.73
CA PRO A 5 3.85 36.26 7.21
C PRO A 5 3.30 37.61 7.66
N ALA A 6 2.26 38.09 6.99
CA ALA A 6 1.58 39.33 7.34
C ALA A 6 1.12 39.28 8.81
N PRO A 7 1.26 40.38 9.58
CA PRO A 7 0.92 40.42 11.00
C PRO A 7 -0.52 39.95 11.23
N ASP A 8 -0.72 39.17 12.28
CA ASP A 8 -2.00 38.52 12.60
C ASP A 8 -3.04 39.59 13.01
N SER A 9 -3.73 40.15 12.01
CA SER A 9 -4.71 41.21 12.20
C SER A 9 -6.01 40.64 12.75
N ALA A 10 -6.74 41.44 13.54
CA ALA A 10 -8.06 41.07 14.06
C ALA A 10 -9.04 40.63 12.95
N ALA A 11 -8.94 41.24 11.76
CA ALA A 11 -9.71 40.85 10.58
C ALA A 11 -9.37 39.42 10.12
N ARG A 12 -8.08 39.05 10.04
CA ARG A 12 -7.64 37.70 9.63
C ARG A 12 -8.16 36.63 10.61
N GLN A 13 -8.11 36.91 11.91
CA GLN A 13 -8.62 36.00 12.94
C GLN A 13 -10.14 35.80 12.82
N ALA A 14 -10.90 36.87 12.58
CA ALA A 14 -12.35 36.80 12.40
C ALA A 14 -12.74 35.97 11.16
N PHE A 15 -12.07 36.18 10.01
CA PHE A 15 -12.32 35.38 8.80
C PHE A 15 -11.89 33.93 8.95
N ARG A 16 -10.76 33.66 9.63
CA ARG A 16 -10.30 32.29 9.94
C ARG A 16 -11.35 31.53 10.76
N LYS A 17 -11.96 32.18 11.75
CA LYS A 17 -13.04 31.58 12.56
C LYS A 17 -14.24 31.22 11.69
N LYS A 18 -14.75 32.17 10.89
CA LYS A 18 -15.90 31.94 10.00
C LYS A 18 -15.66 30.82 8.98
N LEU A 19 -14.44 30.72 8.44
CA LEU A 19 -14.05 29.67 7.50
C LEU A 19 -14.04 28.29 8.16
N ARG A 20 -13.51 28.17 9.39
CA ARG A 20 -13.49 26.91 10.14
C ARG A 20 -14.88 26.44 10.59
N GLU A 21 -15.79 27.39 10.79
CA GLU A 21 -17.19 27.13 11.13
C GLU A 21 -18.05 26.80 9.88
N GLY A 22 -17.48 26.77 8.67
CA GLY A 22 -18.20 26.48 7.42
C GLY A 22 -19.14 27.59 6.94
N LEU A 23 -19.13 28.75 7.61
CA LEU A 23 -20.05 29.86 7.32
C LEU A 23 -19.80 30.55 5.97
N LEU A 24 -18.70 30.22 5.31
CA LEU A 24 -18.27 30.84 4.05
C LEU A 24 -18.33 29.87 2.86
N ASP A 25 -18.69 28.61 3.06
CA ASP A 25 -18.53 27.52 2.09
C ASP A 25 -19.21 27.76 0.73
N ASP A 26 -20.35 28.45 0.74
CA ASP A 26 -21.15 28.76 -0.45
C ASP A 26 -20.75 30.05 -1.15
N HIS A 27 -19.85 30.85 -0.58
CA HIS A 27 -19.38 32.07 -1.23
C HIS A 27 -18.49 31.73 -2.44
N GLU A 28 -18.70 32.43 -3.54
CA GLU A 28 -17.83 32.36 -4.71
C GLU A 28 -16.58 33.21 -4.51
N ILE A 29 -15.42 32.64 -4.81
CA ILE A 29 -14.14 33.32 -4.82
C ILE A 29 -13.42 33.08 -6.14
N GLU A 30 -12.49 33.97 -6.47
CA GLU A 30 -11.59 33.81 -7.60
C GLU A 30 -10.17 33.58 -7.07
N ILE A 31 -9.60 32.43 -7.38
CA ILE A 31 -8.26 32.04 -6.90
C ILE A 31 -7.43 31.40 -8.01
N ASP A 32 -6.11 31.52 -7.87
CA ASP A 32 -5.14 30.86 -8.74
C ASP A 32 -4.95 29.41 -8.29
N LEU A 33 -5.37 28.46 -9.12
CA LEU A 33 -5.23 27.03 -8.88
C LEU A 33 -4.32 26.41 -9.94
N ALA A 34 -3.58 25.37 -9.58
CA ALA A 34 -2.81 24.58 -10.53
C ALA A 34 -3.76 23.97 -11.58
N GLU A 35 -3.43 24.13 -12.87
CA GLU A 35 -4.23 23.55 -13.94
C GLU A 35 -3.81 22.08 -14.13
N PRO A 36 -4.74 21.09 -14.00
CA PRO A 36 -4.42 19.70 -14.26
C PRO A 36 -4.03 19.56 -15.73
N ARG A 37 -2.82 19.05 -15.99
CA ARG A 37 -2.34 18.91 -17.37
C ARG A 37 -3.22 17.92 -18.13
N PRO A 38 -3.57 18.22 -19.40
CA PRO A 38 -4.23 17.25 -20.24
C PRO A 38 -3.36 16.01 -20.31
N GLN A 39 -3.97 14.90 -19.90
CA GLN A 39 -3.41 13.57 -19.99
C GLN A 39 -3.20 13.25 -21.47
N MET A 40 -1.97 13.43 -21.96
CA MET A 40 -1.63 13.02 -23.31
C MET A 40 -1.67 11.48 -23.33
N GLU A 41 -2.65 10.92 -24.04
CA GLU A 41 -2.71 9.49 -24.30
C GLU A 41 -1.65 9.15 -25.35
N ILE A 42 -0.56 8.54 -24.91
CA ILE A 42 0.44 7.98 -25.80
C ILE A 42 -0.08 6.58 -26.18
N MET A 43 -0.70 6.44 -27.35
CA MET A 43 -0.93 5.13 -27.95
C MET A 43 0.43 4.55 -28.39
N GLY A 44 1.04 3.77 -27.50
CA GLY A 44 2.22 2.96 -27.80
C GLY A 44 1.83 1.57 -28.31
N PRO A 45 2.67 0.91 -29.13
CA PRO A 45 2.48 -0.50 -29.47
C PRO A 45 2.53 -1.39 -28.23
N ALA A 46 1.78 -2.50 -28.24
CA ALA A 46 1.68 -3.44 -27.12
C ALA A 46 3.07 -3.93 -26.67
N GLY A 47 3.32 -3.91 -25.36
CA GLY A 47 4.60 -4.28 -24.75
C GLY A 47 5.49 -3.09 -24.30
N MET A 48 5.04 -1.84 -24.49
CA MET A 48 5.75 -0.62 -24.02
C MET A 48 4.96 0.18 -22.97
N GLU A 49 4.00 -0.43 -22.29
CA GLU A 49 3.12 0.24 -21.31
C GLU A 49 3.88 0.80 -20.11
N GLU A 50 4.80 0.03 -19.51
CA GLU A 50 5.61 0.50 -18.37
C GLU A 50 6.53 1.67 -18.76
N MET A 51 7.12 1.64 -19.95
CA MET A 51 7.99 2.72 -20.43
C MET A 51 7.19 3.98 -20.74
N ALA A 52 5.98 3.85 -21.28
CA ALA A 52 5.09 4.97 -21.53
C ALA A 52 4.66 5.64 -20.21
N GLU A 53 4.39 4.85 -19.17
CA GLU A 53 4.03 5.35 -17.84
C GLU A 53 5.20 6.09 -17.17
N GLN A 54 6.42 5.54 -17.28
CA GLN A 54 7.63 6.19 -16.77
C GLN A 54 7.95 7.50 -17.51
N LEU A 55 7.83 7.54 -18.84
CA LEU A 55 8.01 8.77 -19.63
C LEU A 55 6.98 9.83 -19.25
N ARG A 56 5.72 9.44 -19.03
CA ARG A 56 4.66 10.34 -18.58
C ARG A 56 5.01 10.99 -17.23
N GLY A 57 5.54 10.21 -16.29
CA GLY A 57 6.04 10.71 -15.00
C GLY A 57 7.12 11.77 -15.19
N MET A 58 8.12 11.49 -16.03
CA MET A 58 9.21 12.45 -16.32
C MET A 58 8.72 13.74 -17.00
N PHE A 59 7.78 13.65 -17.97
CA PHE A 59 7.19 14.83 -18.63
C PHE A 59 6.31 15.67 -17.69
N SER A 60 5.66 15.03 -16.71
CA SER A 60 4.91 15.75 -15.67
C SER A 60 5.83 16.57 -14.76
N GLN A 61 7.03 16.06 -14.45
CA GLN A 61 8.05 16.76 -13.65
C GLN A 61 8.76 17.90 -14.39
N LEU A 62 8.90 17.83 -15.72
CA LEU A 62 9.66 18.81 -16.51
C LEU A 62 8.87 20.05 -16.95
N GLY A 63 7.54 20.00 -17.00
CA GLY A 63 6.75 21.19 -17.28
C GLY A 63 6.66 22.09 -16.04
N HIS A 64 6.67 23.40 -16.22
CA HIS A 64 6.31 24.33 -15.15
C HIS A 64 4.83 24.18 -14.76
N GLU A 65 4.53 24.24 -13.46
CA GLU A 65 3.16 24.37 -12.94
C GLU A 65 2.56 25.69 -13.42
N ARG A 66 1.61 25.63 -14.35
CA ARG A 66 0.84 26.80 -14.76
C ARG A 66 -0.36 26.92 -13.82
N LYS A 67 -0.44 28.03 -13.10
CA LYS A 67 -1.62 28.40 -12.33
C LYS A 67 -2.59 29.19 -13.21
N LYS A 68 -3.88 28.95 -13.04
CA LYS A 68 -4.95 29.66 -13.75
C LYS A 68 -5.98 30.16 -12.75
N LYS A 69 -6.44 31.40 -12.95
CA LYS A 69 -7.55 31.95 -12.21
C LYS A 69 -8.83 31.18 -12.51
N ARG A 70 -9.44 30.65 -11.46
CA ARG A 70 -10.74 29.98 -11.53
C ARG A 70 -11.67 30.61 -10.52
N LYS A 71 -12.93 30.76 -10.93
CA LYS A 71 -14.04 31.17 -10.06
C LYS A 71 -14.79 29.93 -9.60
N LEU A 72 -14.85 29.70 -8.29
CA LEU A 72 -15.49 28.53 -7.69
C LEU A 72 -15.91 28.82 -6.25
N LYS A 73 -16.71 27.94 -5.66
CA LYS A 73 -17.11 28.05 -4.24
C LYS A 73 -15.95 27.76 -3.31
N ILE A 74 -15.96 28.39 -2.13
CA ILE A 74 -14.94 28.20 -1.09
C ILE A 74 -14.77 26.72 -0.72
N ARG A 75 -15.86 25.95 -0.59
CA ARG A 75 -15.81 24.52 -0.28
C ARG A 75 -15.01 23.70 -1.31
N GLU A 76 -15.16 24.01 -2.60
CA GLU A 76 -14.50 23.31 -3.71
C GLU A 76 -13.05 23.78 -3.86
N ALA A 77 -12.81 25.07 -3.63
CA ALA A 77 -11.48 25.66 -3.57
C ALA A 77 -10.65 25.05 -2.43
N MET A 78 -11.26 24.85 -1.27
CA MET A 78 -10.58 24.32 -0.10
C MET A 78 -10.04 22.90 -0.35
N LEU A 79 -10.83 22.02 -0.97
CA LEU A 79 -10.38 20.67 -1.33
C LEU A 79 -9.15 20.72 -2.26
N GLN A 80 -9.20 21.52 -3.33
CA GLN A 80 -8.09 21.64 -4.28
C GLN A 80 -6.84 22.28 -3.67
N LEU A 81 -7.00 23.28 -2.81
CA LEU A 81 -5.90 23.92 -2.11
C LEU A 81 -5.26 22.99 -1.07
N ILE A 82 -6.05 22.18 -0.37
CA ILE A 82 -5.53 21.16 0.55
C ILE A 82 -4.66 20.17 -0.23
N ASP A 83 -5.12 19.67 -1.37
CA ASP A 83 -4.35 18.74 -2.19
C ASP A 83 -3.04 19.38 -2.70
N GLU A 84 -3.09 20.64 -3.18
CA GLU A 84 -1.90 21.38 -3.65
C GLU A 84 -0.89 21.60 -2.51
N GLU A 85 -1.33 22.05 -1.34
CA GLU A 85 -0.45 22.30 -0.20
C GLU A 85 0.06 21.00 0.43
N ALA A 86 -0.75 19.94 0.48
CA ALA A 86 -0.33 18.63 0.94
C ALA A 86 0.80 18.07 0.06
N GLY A 87 0.71 18.22 -1.27
CA GLY A 87 1.76 17.81 -2.21
C GLY A 87 3.10 18.49 -1.94
N LYS A 88 3.10 19.77 -1.54
CA LYS A 88 4.34 20.52 -1.18
C LYS A 88 4.96 20.07 0.13
N LEU A 89 4.14 19.57 1.06
CA LEU A 89 4.59 19.07 2.35
C LEU A 89 5.15 17.65 2.28
N VAL A 90 4.98 16.97 1.13
CA VAL A 90 5.46 15.62 0.90
C VAL A 90 6.84 15.67 0.24
N ASN A 91 7.85 15.17 0.95
CA ASN A 91 9.13 14.82 0.34
C ASN A 91 9.07 13.36 -0.14
N GLU A 92 8.89 13.17 -1.44
CA GLU A 92 8.81 11.82 -2.02
C GLU A 92 10.06 10.97 -1.77
N ASP A 93 11.25 11.58 -1.75
CA ASP A 93 12.50 10.85 -1.57
C ASP A 93 12.60 10.33 -0.14
N ASP A 94 12.26 11.15 0.85
CA ASP A 94 12.21 10.72 2.25
C ASP A 94 11.17 9.60 2.45
N ILE A 95 10.01 9.70 1.80
CA ILE A 95 8.98 8.65 1.85
C ILE A 95 9.50 7.35 1.23
N LYS A 96 10.13 7.41 0.06
CA LYS A 96 10.70 6.23 -0.62
C LYS A 96 11.76 5.58 0.27
N THR A 97 12.72 6.35 0.78
CA THR A 97 13.75 5.84 1.68
C THR A 97 13.15 5.21 2.94
N ARG A 98 12.17 5.86 3.57
CA ARG A 98 11.50 5.33 4.75
C ARG A 98 10.71 4.06 4.46
N ALA A 99 10.03 3.99 3.32
CA ALA A 99 9.26 2.82 2.91
C ALA A 99 10.18 1.60 2.67
N LEU A 100 11.31 1.80 2.01
CA LEU A 100 12.34 0.77 1.85
C LEU A 100 12.83 0.30 3.22
N GLN A 101 13.21 1.23 4.11
CA GLN A 101 13.69 0.87 5.46
C GLN A 101 12.64 0.09 6.28
N ILE A 102 11.37 0.51 6.25
CA ILE A 102 10.30 -0.20 6.97
C ILE A 102 10.10 -1.59 6.39
N THR A 103 10.17 -1.73 5.06
CA THR A 103 10.03 -3.03 4.39
C THR A 103 11.16 -3.98 4.77
N GLU A 104 12.41 -3.49 4.77
CA GLU A 104 13.56 -4.30 5.13
C GLU A 104 13.54 -4.71 6.62
N GLN A 105 13.18 -3.80 7.53
CA GLN A 105 13.30 -4.04 8.97
C GLN A 105 12.07 -4.66 9.62
N ASN A 106 10.87 -4.37 9.10
CA ASN A 106 9.59 -4.75 9.68
C ASN A 106 8.68 -5.49 8.69
N GLY A 107 9.19 -5.83 7.50
CA GLY A 107 8.43 -6.54 6.48
C GLY A 107 7.95 -7.90 6.99
N ILE A 108 6.70 -8.25 6.67
CA ILE A 108 6.13 -9.56 6.94
C ILE A 108 5.58 -10.11 5.64
N VAL A 109 5.98 -11.33 5.29
CA VAL A 109 5.44 -12.09 4.15
C VAL A 109 4.72 -13.33 4.68
N PHE A 110 3.44 -13.46 4.33
CA PHE A 110 2.65 -14.64 4.62
C PHE A 110 2.54 -15.52 3.36
N VAL A 111 3.04 -16.76 3.44
CA VAL A 111 3.00 -17.76 2.37
C VAL A 111 1.96 -18.80 2.75
N ASP A 112 0.77 -18.71 2.17
CA ASP A 112 -0.29 -19.69 2.44
C ASP A 112 -0.12 -20.96 1.59
N GLU A 113 -0.73 -22.06 2.04
CA GLU A 113 -0.75 -23.36 1.35
C GLU A 113 0.63 -23.88 0.91
N ILE A 114 1.68 -23.66 1.71
CA ILE A 114 3.04 -24.15 1.41
C ILE A 114 3.10 -25.69 1.33
N ASP A 115 2.14 -26.37 1.93
CA ASP A 115 2.02 -27.83 1.90
C ASP A 115 1.73 -28.37 0.48
N LYS A 116 1.17 -27.56 -0.42
CA LYS A 116 0.92 -27.93 -1.83
C LYS A 116 2.21 -28.12 -2.63
N VAL A 117 3.26 -27.39 -2.29
CA VAL A 117 4.57 -27.53 -2.94
C VAL A 117 5.45 -28.59 -2.29
N ALA A 118 5.09 -29.06 -1.08
CA ALA A 118 5.78 -30.14 -0.35
C ALA A 118 5.37 -31.56 -0.80
N SER A 119 4.20 -31.72 -1.43
CA SER A 119 3.66 -33.03 -1.79
C SER A 119 4.48 -33.73 -2.89
N ARG A 120 5.04 -34.90 -2.56
CA ARG A 120 5.60 -35.87 -3.51
C ARG A 120 4.47 -36.66 -4.16
N ASN A 121 4.32 -36.54 -5.48
CA ASN A 121 3.49 -37.46 -6.25
C ASN A 121 4.40 -38.49 -6.92
N GLU A 122 4.08 -39.79 -6.83
CA GLU A 122 4.84 -40.91 -7.42
C GLU A 122 4.85 -40.93 -8.97
N GLY A 123 4.39 -39.88 -9.65
CA GLY A 123 4.39 -39.73 -11.10
C GLY A 123 5.28 -38.58 -11.55
N GLY A 124 6.46 -38.90 -12.10
CA GLY A 124 7.63 -38.02 -12.30
C GLY A 124 7.52 -36.79 -13.23
N GLY A 125 6.32 -36.29 -13.53
CA GLY A 125 6.12 -35.08 -14.35
C GLY A 125 5.82 -33.80 -13.55
N ALA A 126 5.03 -33.90 -12.49
CA ALA A 126 4.58 -32.73 -11.70
C ALA A 126 5.55 -32.33 -10.57
N GLU A 127 6.49 -33.20 -10.24
CA GLU A 127 7.42 -33.03 -9.11
C GLU A 127 8.45 -31.91 -9.35
N VAL A 128 8.92 -31.77 -10.61
CA VAL A 128 9.94 -30.76 -10.98
C VAL A 128 9.41 -29.34 -10.80
N SER A 129 8.14 -29.09 -11.11
CA SER A 129 7.53 -27.77 -10.98
C SER A 129 7.35 -27.35 -9.52
N ARG A 130 6.93 -28.27 -8.64
CA ARG A 130 6.71 -27.98 -7.22
C ARG A 130 8.01 -27.73 -6.45
N GLN A 131 9.04 -28.52 -6.75
CA GLN A 131 10.38 -28.27 -6.20
C GLN A 131 11.00 -26.99 -6.75
N GLY A 132 10.68 -26.64 -8.01
CA GLY A 132 11.06 -25.34 -8.60
C GLY A 132 10.57 -24.17 -7.76
N VAL A 133 9.29 -24.16 -7.38
CA VAL A 133 8.73 -23.09 -6.53
C VAL A 133 9.45 -22.98 -5.18
N GLN A 134 9.77 -24.10 -4.53
CA GLN A 134 10.53 -24.06 -3.28
C GLN A 134 11.94 -23.49 -3.47
N ARG A 135 12.61 -23.83 -4.58
CA ARG A 135 13.94 -23.31 -4.91
C ARG A 135 13.91 -21.82 -5.26
N ASP A 136 12.85 -21.36 -5.92
CA ASP A 136 12.67 -19.95 -6.27
C ASP A 136 12.32 -19.10 -5.04
N LEU A 137 11.64 -19.68 -4.05
CA LEU A 137 11.38 -19.04 -2.75
C LEU A 137 12.63 -18.97 -1.86
N LEU A 138 13.59 -19.89 -2.05
CA LEU A 138 14.75 -20.01 -1.17
C LEU A 138 15.56 -18.70 -1.08
N PRO A 139 15.97 -18.04 -2.18
CA PRO A 139 16.70 -16.76 -2.10
C PRO A 139 15.98 -15.69 -1.27
N LEU A 140 14.65 -15.66 -1.30
CA LEU A 140 13.87 -14.66 -0.56
C LEU A 140 13.96 -14.88 0.95
N VAL A 141 13.84 -16.13 1.40
CA VAL A 141 13.92 -16.49 2.82
C VAL A 141 15.36 -16.58 3.35
N GLU A 142 16.35 -16.76 2.47
CA GLU A 142 17.77 -16.78 2.84
C GLU A 142 18.38 -15.39 2.95
N GLY A 143 17.80 -14.41 2.27
CA GLY A 143 18.33 -13.06 2.12
C GLY A 143 18.84 -12.83 0.70
N THR A 144 18.14 -12.00 -0.04
CA THR A 144 18.53 -11.53 -1.37
C THR A 144 18.18 -10.07 -1.55
N THR A 145 18.75 -9.44 -2.58
CA THR A 145 18.38 -8.08 -2.96
C THR A 145 17.45 -8.12 -4.16
N VAL A 146 16.22 -7.62 -3.98
CA VAL A 146 15.19 -7.56 -5.02
C VAL A 146 15.09 -6.12 -5.54
N SER A 147 15.08 -5.96 -6.86
CA SER A 147 14.86 -4.66 -7.50
C SER A 147 13.36 -4.35 -7.56
N THR A 148 12.97 -3.16 -7.10
CA THR A 148 11.60 -2.67 -7.17
C THR A 148 11.58 -1.29 -7.83
N LYS A 149 10.39 -0.83 -8.25
CA LYS A 149 10.21 0.54 -8.78
C LYS A 149 10.57 1.65 -7.79
N TYR A 150 10.73 1.33 -6.50
CA TYR A 150 11.09 2.28 -5.45
C TYR A 150 12.56 2.21 -5.05
N GLY A 151 13.30 1.22 -5.55
CA GLY A 151 14.69 0.97 -5.18
C GLY A 151 14.95 -0.51 -4.88
N MET A 152 16.16 -0.79 -4.43
CA MET A 152 16.58 -2.14 -4.04
C MET A 152 16.09 -2.44 -2.62
N VAL A 153 15.59 -3.65 -2.40
CA VAL A 153 15.13 -4.14 -1.09
C VAL A 153 15.90 -5.40 -0.71
N LYS A 154 16.49 -5.40 0.48
CA LYS A 154 17.13 -6.58 1.07
C LYS A 154 16.14 -7.38 1.91
N THR A 155 16.06 -8.69 1.71
CA THR A 155 15.08 -9.55 2.39
C THR A 155 15.60 -10.19 3.68
N ASP A 156 16.85 -9.92 4.08
CA ASP A 156 17.55 -10.55 5.21
C ASP A 156 16.81 -10.49 6.55
N HIS A 157 15.99 -9.44 6.77
CA HIS A 157 15.28 -9.20 8.03
C HIS A 157 13.75 -9.23 7.89
N ILE A 158 13.25 -9.69 6.73
CA ILE A 158 11.82 -9.87 6.52
C ILE A 158 11.35 -11.13 7.26
N LEU A 159 10.27 -11.01 8.03
CA LEU A 159 9.64 -12.14 8.71
C LEU A 159 8.78 -12.93 7.71
N PHE A 160 9.10 -14.20 7.52
CA PHE A 160 8.28 -15.12 6.74
C PHE A 160 7.42 -15.98 7.65
N ILE A 161 6.12 -16.03 7.38
CA ILE A 161 5.15 -16.91 8.03
C ILE A 161 4.58 -17.80 6.94
N ALA A 162 4.78 -19.11 7.05
CA ALA A 162 4.20 -20.06 6.12
C ALA A 162 3.07 -20.85 6.79
N SER A 163 1.99 -21.07 6.06
CA SER A 163 0.80 -21.80 6.49
C SER A 163 0.55 -22.98 5.56
N GLY A 164 -0.06 -24.04 6.07
CA GLY A 164 -0.45 -25.22 5.30
C GLY A 164 -1.24 -26.18 6.17
N ALA A 165 -2.16 -26.92 5.55
CA ALA A 165 -2.96 -27.93 6.26
C ALA A 165 -2.17 -29.21 6.52
N PHE A 166 -1.21 -29.54 5.64
CA PHE A 166 -0.33 -30.72 5.76
C PHE A 166 -1.11 -32.04 5.91
N HIS A 167 -2.24 -32.17 5.21
CA HIS A 167 -3.05 -33.41 5.21
C HIS A 167 -2.41 -34.52 4.35
N LEU A 168 -1.80 -34.16 3.22
CA LEU A 168 -1.23 -35.07 2.22
C LEU A 168 0.30 -34.99 2.12
N SER A 169 0.91 -34.10 2.90
CA SER A 169 2.34 -33.86 2.98
C SER A 169 2.70 -33.52 4.40
N ARG A 170 3.98 -33.64 4.75
CA ARG A 170 4.50 -33.26 6.07
C ARG A 170 5.49 -32.12 5.89
N PRO A 171 5.74 -31.29 6.92
CA PRO A 171 6.81 -30.30 6.87
C PRO A 171 8.19 -30.89 6.54
N SER A 172 8.41 -32.18 6.83
CA SER A 172 9.63 -32.92 6.46
C SER A 172 9.80 -33.16 4.96
N ASP A 173 8.73 -32.98 4.17
CA ASP A 173 8.75 -33.20 2.72
C ASP A 173 9.21 -31.96 1.95
N LEU A 174 9.33 -30.80 2.63
CA LEU A 174 9.99 -29.61 2.10
C LEU A 174 11.50 -29.87 1.90
N ILE A 175 12.14 -29.12 1.00
CA ILE A 175 13.59 -29.23 0.81
C ILE A 175 14.34 -28.88 2.11
N PRO A 176 15.46 -29.56 2.44
CA PRO A 176 16.18 -29.36 3.71
C PRO A 176 16.56 -27.90 3.99
N GLU A 177 16.94 -27.16 2.94
CA GLU A 177 17.32 -25.75 3.00
C GLU A 177 16.16 -24.89 3.51
N LEU A 178 14.95 -25.12 2.99
CA LEU A 178 13.74 -24.39 3.37
C LEU A 178 13.29 -24.76 4.79
N GLN A 179 13.41 -26.03 5.18
CA GLN A 179 13.14 -26.45 6.56
C GLN A 179 14.02 -25.72 7.58
N GLY A 180 15.30 -25.48 7.25
CA GLY A 180 16.21 -24.71 8.10
C GLY A 180 15.83 -23.24 8.28
N ARG A 181 15.06 -22.67 7.33
CA ARG A 181 14.57 -21.28 7.38
C ARG A 181 13.22 -21.11 8.08
N PHE A 182 12.53 -22.21 8.38
CA PHE A 182 11.32 -22.25 9.21
C PHE A 182 11.55 -23.02 10.52
N PRO A 183 12.38 -22.49 11.44
CA PRO A 183 12.73 -23.17 12.69
C PRO A 183 11.57 -23.19 13.71
N ILE A 184 10.71 -22.17 13.70
CA ILE A 184 9.56 -22.08 14.59
C ILE A 184 8.39 -22.81 13.94
N ARG A 185 7.82 -23.77 14.66
CA ARG A 185 6.67 -24.55 14.21
C ARG A 185 5.58 -24.47 15.26
N VAL A 186 4.35 -24.22 14.80
CA VAL A 186 3.15 -24.17 15.63
C VAL A 186 2.04 -24.89 14.91
N GLU A 187 1.20 -25.60 15.66
CA GLU A 187 0.02 -26.28 15.15
C GLU A 187 -1.22 -25.58 15.74
N LEU A 188 -2.13 -25.17 14.86
CA LEU A 188 -3.37 -24.52 15.25
C LEU A 188 -4.47 -25.57 15.39
N GLN A 189 -5.32 -25.42 16.39
CA GLN A 189 -6.44 -26.32 16.62
C GLN A 189 -7.62 -25.98 15.72
N SER A 190 -8.45 -27.00 15.43
CA SER A 190 -9.75 -26.77 14.79
C SER A 190 -10.68 -25.99 15.71
N LEU A 191 -11.54 -25.16 15.11
CA LEU A 191 -12.51 -24.35 15.85
C LEU A 191 -13.66 -25.19 16.39
N SER A 192 -14.03 -24.95 17.64
CA SER A 192 -15.23 -25.47 18.29
C SER A 192 -16.45 -24.56 18.07
N VAL A 193 -17.62 -25.00 18.54
CA VAL A 193 -18.84 -24.17 18.52
C VAL A 193 -18.68 -22.90 19.37
N ASP A 194 -18.06 -23.04 20.54
CA ASP A 194 -17.81 -21.92 21.46
C ASP A 194 -16.87 -20.89 20.81
N ASP A 195 -15.87 -21.35 20.03
CA ASP A 195 -14.99 -20.47 19.27
C ASP A 195 -15.75 -19.69 18.19
N PHE A 196 -16.70 -20.31 17.49
CA PHE A 196 -17.53 -19.61 16.51
C PHE A 196 -18.41 -18.53 17.18
N GLU A 197 -18.99 -18.81 18.34
CA GLU A 197 -19.73 -17.81 19.11
C GLU A 197 -18.83 -16.63 19.51
N ALA A 198 -17.63 -16.92 20.02
CA ALA A 198 -16.64 -15.91 20.35
C ALA A 198 -16.22 -15.08 19.13
N ILE A 199 -15.97 -15.71 17.97
CA ILE A 199 -15.61 -15.02 16.72
C ILE A 199 -16.69 -14.03 16.30
N LEU A 200 -17.97 -14.42 16.41
CA LEU A 200 -19.11 -13.60 16.00
C LEU A 200 -19.41 -12.44 16.95
N THR A 201 -19.06 -12.55 18.24
CA THR A 201 -19.49 -11.60 19.28
C THR A 201 -18.36 -10.76 19.87
N SER A 202 -17.23 -11.38 20.19
CA SER A 202 -16.12 -10.75 20.92
C SER A 202 -15.13 -10.01 20.01
N THR A 203 -14.93 -10.51 18.78
CA THR A 203 -13.98 -9.92 17.82
C THR A 203 -14.32 -8.47 17.52
N HIS A 204 -13.27 -7.63 17.39
CA HIS A 204 -13.42 -6.28 16.90
C HIS A 204 -13.90 -6.32 15.45
N ALA A 205 -14.91 -5.51 15.11
CA ALA A 205 -15.59 -5.55 13.82
C ALA A 205 -16.03 -6.97 13.41
N SER A 206 -16.61 -7.74 14.35
CA SER A 206 -17.21 -9.03 14.02
C SER A 206 -18.37 -8.89 13.03
N LEU A 207 -18.72 -9.97 12.31
CA LEU A 207 -19.81 -9.95 11.33
C LEU A 207 -21.12 -9.43 11.93
N VAL A 208 -21.49 -9.86 13.14
CA VAL A 208 -22.70 -9.39 13.82
C VAL A 208 -22.67 -7.88 14.05
N LYS A 209 -21.54 -7.33 14.54
CA LYS A 209 -21.38 -5.89 14.77
C LYS A 209 -21.42 -5.11 13.45
N GLN A 210 -20.81 -5.64 12.39
CA GLN A 210 -20.85 -5.04 11.06
C GLN A 210 -22.30 -4.97 10.52
N TYR A 211 -23.06 -6.06 10.62
CA TYR A 211 -24.45 -6.09 10.18
C TYR A 211 -25.36 -5.17 11.02
N GLN A 212 -25.14 -5.10 12.33
CA GLN A 212 -25.85 -4.15 13.20
C GLN A 212 -25.59 -2.70 12.79
N ALA A 213 -24.34 -2.35 12.45
CA ALA A 213 -23.99 -1.02 11.99
C ALA A 213 -24.61 -0.71 10.61
N LEU A 214 -24.61 -1.67 9.68
CA LEU A 214 -25.21 -1.52 8.35
C LEU A 214 -26.73 -1.38 8.38
N LEU A 215 -27.42 -1.94 9.37
CA LEU A 215 -28.88 -1.80 9.52
C LEU A 215 -29.28 -0.54 10.29
N ALA A 216 -28.33 0.13 10.95
CA ALA A 216 -28.57 1.37 11.69
C ALA A 216 -28.51 2.63 10.81
N THR A 217 -28.12 2.49 9.53
CA THR A 217 -28.16 3.54 8.51
C THR A 217 -29.51 3.61 7.82
#